data_AF-A0A2S9FKF4-F1
#
_entry.id   AF-A0A2S9FKF4-F1
#
_cell.length_a   1.000
_cell.length_b   1.000
_cell.length_c   1.000
_cell.angle_alpha   90.00
_cell.angle_beta   90.00
_cell.angle_gamma   90.00
#
_symmetry.space_group_name_H-M   'P 1'
#
loop_
_entity.id
_entity.type
_entity.pdbx_description
1 polymer ?
#
loop_
_entity_poly.entity_id
_entity_poly.type
_entity_poly.pdbx_seq_one_letter_code
_entity_poly.pdbx_strand_id
1 'polypeptide(L)'
;APCGVGADQVAVHDLADATWAECLTAVAGLVEAQLDARVMTWRLHVFPAVEGVPGCTGVGTVVVVQISHALGDGIRSSALAAYLLGRDGGLPAVADSRTSAALLPVLGIVAARAYRRLVHDTGAGLVPPQAVSRPLLRSNSRPSGRRHLRTVLVGRDRVARPTVTVGVLAAISGALSGYLR
;
A
#
# COMPACT_ATOMS: atom_id res chain seq x y z
N ALA A 1 -12.45 26.20 -7.14
CA ALA A 1 -11.99 26.42 -5.75
C ALA A 1 -11.61 25.07 -5.15
N PRO A 2 -10.63 24.98 -4.24
CA PRO A 2 -10.39 23.75 -3.48
C PRO A 2 -11.68 23.34 -2.75
N CYS A 3 -11.98 22.03 -2.67
CA CYS A 3 -13.11 21.60 -1.86
C CYS A 3 -12.77 21.86 -0.37
N GLY A 4 -13.71 22.44 0.36
CA GLY A 4 -13.57 22.62 1.80
C GLY A 4 -13.54 21.27 2.50
N VAL A 5 -12.90 21.22 3.67
CA VAL A 5 -12.93 20.02 4.51
C VAL A 5 -14.33 19.90 5.12
N GLY A 6 -15.04 18.83 4.79
CA GLY A 6 -16.38 18.54 5.27
C GLY A 6 -16.38 17.58 6.46
N ALA A 7 -17.38 17.68 7.33
CA ALA A 7 -17.52 16.78 8.48
C ALA A 7 -17.69 15.30 8.05
N ASP A 8 -18.23 15.07 6.86
CA ASP A 8 -18.39 13.74 6.25
C ASP A 8 -17.06 13.06 5.89
N GLN A 9 -15.98 13.84 5.71
CA GLN A 9 -14.64 13.34 5.44
C GLN A 9 -13.94 12.73 6.66
N VAL A 10 -14.51 12.86 7.85
CA VAL A 10 -14.01 12.22 9.07
C VAL A 10 -15.11 11.34 9.65
N ALA A 11 -14.84 10.04 9.72
CA ALA A 11 -15.71 9.06 10.35
C ALA A 11 -15.04 8.52 11.62
N VAL A 12 -15.69 8.71 12.76
CA VAL A 12 -15.28 8.09 14.03
C VAL A 12 -16.06 6.80 14.19
N HIS A 13 -15.36 5.72 14.53
CA HIS A 13 -15.93 4.38 14.69
C HIS A 13 -15.72 3.90 16.11
N ASP A 14 -16.79 3.96 16.90
CA ASP A 14 -16.79 3.39 18.25
C ASP A 14 -17.06 1.88 18.16
N LEU A 15 -16.02 1.09 18.40
CA LEU A 15 -16.13 -0.37 18.39
C LEU A 15 -16.71 -0.85 19.72
N ALA A 16 -17.69 -1.75 19.66
CA ALA A 16 -18.24 -2.38 20.87
C ALA A 16 -17.15 -3.12 21.66
N ASP A 17 -16.32 -3.88 20.94
CA ASP A 17 -15.09 -4.48 21.44
C ASP A 17 -13.90 -3.80 20.78
N ALA A 18 -13.26 -2.86 21.47
CA ALA A 18 -12.16 -2.06 20.93
C ALA A 18 -10.82 -2.82 20.90
N THR A 19 -10.82 -4.09 20.49
CA THR A 19 -9.58 -4.87 20.35
C THR A 19 -8.92 -4.62 18.99
N TRP A 20 -7.61 -4.84 18.89
CA TRP A 20 -6.89 -4.78 17.61
C TRP A 20 -7.48 -5.69 16.53
N ALA A 21 -7.94 -6.89 16.92
CA ALA A 21 -8.55 -7.83 15.97
C ALA A 21 -9.86 -7.29 15.39
N GLU A 22 -10.72 -6.71 16.22
CA GLU A 22 -11.98 -6.13 15.78
C GLU A 22 -11.76 -4.83 15.00
N CYS A 23 -10.76 -4.03 15.36
CA CYS A 23 -10.33 -2.91 14.53
C CYS A 23 -9.92 -3.37 13.13
N LEU A 24 -9.13 -4.44 12.99
CA LEU A 24 -8.77 -4.99 11.68
C LEU A 24 -9.97 -5.56 10.92
N THR A 25 -10.95 -6.14 11.61
CA THR A 25 -12.20 -6.60 11.01
C THR A 25 -13.01 -5.41 10.46
N ALA A 26 -13.16 -4.34 11.24
CA ALA A 26 -13.86 -3.14 10.81
C ALA A 26 -13.16 -2.46 9.62
N VAL A 27 -11.83 -2.37 9.65
CA VAL A 27 -11.02 -1.83 8.54
C VAL A 27 -11.17 -2.70 7.29
N ALA A 28 -11.20 -4.02 7.41
CA ALA A 28 -11.45 -4.91 6.27
C ALA A 28 -12.83 -4.67 5.63
N GLY A 29 -13.83 -4.30 6.45
CA GLY A 29 -15.18 -3.93 5.99
C GLY A 29 -15.22 -2.64 5.16
N LEU A 30 -14.32 -1.69 5.40
CA LEU A 30 -14.24 -0.43 4.63
C LEU A 30 -14.01 -0.68 3.13
N VAL A 31 -13.45 -1.83 2.75
CA VAL A 31 -13.24 -2.21 1.35
C VAL A 31 -14.57 -2.33 0.59
N GLU A 32 -15.67 -2.67 1.25
CA GLU A 32 -17.00 -2.72 0.60
C GLU A 32 -17.62 -1.32 0.44
N ALA A 33 -17.14 -0.32 1.19
CA ALA A 33 -17.57 1.07 1.12
C ALA A 33 -16.53 1.93 0.36
N GLN A 34 -16.32 1.62 -0.92
CA GLN A 34 -15.40 2.41 -1.76
C GLN A 34 -15.91 3.84 -1.96
N LEU A 35 -14.98 4.78 -2.00
CA LEU A 35 -15.27 6.18 -2.29
C LEU A 35 -15.67 6.37 -3.76
N ASP A 36 -16.74 7.15 -4.01
CA ASP A 36 -16.96 7.72 -5.34
C ASP A 36 -16.07 8.96 -5.50
N ALA A 37 -15.02 8.83 -6.31
CA ALA A 37 -14.04 9.88 -6.55
C ALA A 37 -14.63 11.17 -7.14
N ARG A 38 -15.86 11.13 -7.69
CA ARG A 38 -16.57 12.32 -8.19
C ARG A 38 -17.21 13.13 -7.06
N VAL A 39 -17.41 12.51 -5.90
CA VAL A 39 -18.07 13.12 -4.73
C VAL A 39 -17.04 13.38 -3.63
N MET A 40 -16.26 12.36 -3.27
CA MET A 40 -15.28 12.40 -2.20
C MET A 40 -14.04 11.61 -2.61
N THR A 41 -12.90 12.28 -2.70
CA THR A 41 -11.64 11.65 -3.12
C THR A 41 -10.82 11.09 -1.96
N TRP A 42 -11.18 11.41 -0.71
CA TRP A 42 -10.52 10.92 0.49
C TRP A 42 -11.45 10.95 1.70
N ARG A 43 -11.21 10.06 2.66
CA ARG A 43 -11.87 10.00 3.96
C ARG A 43 -10.93 9.50 5.04
N LEU A 44 -11.03 10.06 6.23
CA LEU A 44 -10.32 9.63 7.43
C LEU A 44 -11.26 8.78 8.29
N HIS A 45 -10.82 7.58 8.65
CA HIS A 45 -11.52 6.72 9.61
C HIS A 45 -10.71 6.66 10.89
N VAL A 46 -11.32 7.04 12.01
CA VAL A 46 -10.69 7.10 13.32
C VAL A 46 -11.35 6.06 14.21
N PHE A 47 -10.54 5.14 14.73
CA PHE A 47 -10.94 4.13 15.70
C PHE A 47 -10.26 4.51 17.02
N PRO A 48 -10.98 5.19 17.93
CA PRO A 48 -10.43 5.55 19.23
C PRO A 48 -10.31 4.31 20.13
N ALA A 49 -9.50 4.45 21.18
CA ALA A 49 -9.43 3.53 22.30
C ALA A 49 -9.17 2.03 21.96
N VAL A 50 -8.36 1.75 20.93
CA VAL A 50 -8.05 0.38 20.51
C VAL A 50 -6.98 -0.26 21.39
N GLU A 51 -7.31 -1.41 21.99
CA GLU A 51 -6.43 -2.23 22.82
C GLU A 51 -5.56 -3.18 21.99
N GLY A 52 -4.33 -3.40 22.45
CA GLY A 52 -3.42 -4.39 21.84
C GLY A 52 -2.87 -3.98 20.48
N VAL A 53 -2.88 -2.69 20.16
CA VAL A 53 -2.27 -2.16 18.92
C VAL A 53 -0.77 -2.49 18.92
N PRO A 54 -0.26 -3.20 17.90
CA PRO A 54 1.15 -3.58 17.87
C PRO A 54 2.08 -2.36 17.90
N GLY A 55 3.04 -2.36 18.83
CA GLY A 55 4.00 -1.27 19.01
C GLY A 55 3.54 -0.14 19.94
N CYS A 56 2.30 -0.17 20.44
CA CYS A 56 1.80 0.75 21.46
C CYS A 56 1.84 0.11 22.85
N THR A 57 2.19 0.89 23.88
CA THR A 57 2.00 0.48 25.28
C THR A 57 0.61 0.91 25.74
N GLY A 58 -0.31 -0.04 25.90
CA GLY A 58 -1.69 0.23 26.33
C GLY A 58 -2.63 0.53 25.16
N VAL A 59 -3.55 1.48 25.38
CA VAL A 59 -4.62 1.81 24.44
C VAL A 59 -4.10 2.81 23.39
N GLY A 60 -4.37 2.54 22.11
CA GLY A 60 -3.98 3.37 20.97
C GLY A 60 -5.17 3.93 20.20
N THR A 61 -4.92 4.87 19.30
CA THR A 61 -5.88 5.31 18.29
C THR A 61 -5.41 4.84 16.93
N VAL A 62 -6.28 4.20 16.16
CA VAL A 62 -5.98 3.75 14.81
C VAL A 62 -6.63 4.70 13.82
N VAL A 63 -5.83 5.24 12.92
CA VAL A 63 -6.28 6.16 11.88
C VAL A 63 -6.04 5.52 10.51
N VAL A 64 -7.10 5.41 9.71
CA VAL A 64 -7.05 4.88 8.35
C VAL A 64 -7.43 5.96 7.37
N VAL A 65 -6.50 6.29 6.47
CA VAL A 65 -6.75 7.19 5.34
C VAL A 65 -7.21 6.36 4.15
N GLN A 66 -8.48 6.47 3.80
CA GLN A 66 -9.02 5.95 2.55
C GLN A 66 -8.89 7.03 1.48
N ILE A 67 -8.24 6.74 0.36
CA ILE A 67 -7.97 7.72 -0.70
C ILE A 67 -8.16 7.09 -2.06
N SER A 68 -8.79 7.83 -2.97
CA SER A 68 -8.89 7.44 -4.36
C SER A 68 -7.53 7.55 -5.05
N HIS A 69 -7.18 6.56 -5.86
CA HIS A 69 -5.97 6.59 -6.69
C HIS A 69 -5.91 7.78 -7.66
N ALA A 70 -7.06 8.40 -7.99
CA ALA A 70 -7.09 9.63 -8.77
C ALA A 70 -6.46 10.82 -8.03
N LEU A 71 -6.44 10.81 -6.69
CA LEU A 71 -5.87 11.87 -5.85
C LEU A 71 -4.39 11.64 -5.54
N GLY A 72 -3.92 10.39 -5.50
CA GLY A 72 -2.53 10.10 -5.22
C GLY A 72 -2.16 8.63 -5.40
N ASP A 73 -0.93 8.40 -5.82
CA ASP A 73 -0.31 7.08 -5.76
C ASP A 73 0.05 6.70 -4.30
N GLY A 74 0.63 5.53 -4.11
CA GLY A 74 1.03 5.05 -2.78
C GLY A 74 2.08 5.94 -2.10
N ILE A 75 2.94 6.61 -2.86
CA ILE A 75 3.97 7.53 -2.31
C ILE A 75 3.30 8.77 -1.75
N ARG A 76 2.49 9.45 -2.58
CA ARG A 76 1.80 10.68 -2.20
C ARG A 76 0.81 10.44 -1.06
N SER A 77 0.03 9.36 -1.15
CA SER A 77 -0.96 8.99 -0.12
C SER A 77 -0.30 8.72 1.23
N SER A 78 0.83 8.00 1.23
CA SER A 78 1.58 7.70 2.46
C SER A 78 2.24 8.95 3.05
N ALA A 79 2.76 9.85 2.21
CA ALA A 79 3.31 11.13 2.65
C ALA A 79 2.21 12.03 3.25
N LEU A 80 1.02 12.06 2.64
CA LEU A 80 -0.13 12.77 3.16
C LEU A 80 -0.57 12.25 4.53
N ALA A 81 -0.73 10.94 4.67
CA ALA A 81 -1.07 10.33 5.95
C ALA A 81 -0.03 10.65 7.03
N ALA A 82 1.27 10.60 6.68
CA ALA A 82 2.34 10.94 7.61
C ALA A 82 2.30 12.41 8.05
N TYR A 83 2.09 13.32 7.10
CA TYR A 83 1.96 14.76 7.38
C TYR A 83 0.76 15.06 8.27
N LEU A 84 -0.41 14.47 7.97
CA LEU A 84 -1.63 14.61 8.78
C LEU A 84 -1.44 14.12 10.23
N LEU A 85 -0.57 13.13 10.42
CA LEU A 85 -0.23 12.58 11.73
C LEU A 85 1.02 13.23 12.36
N GLY A 86 1.41 14.42 11.89
CA GLY A 86 2.44 15.26 12.51
C GLY A 86 3.87 14.97 12.10
N ARG A 87 4.13 14.18 11.05
CA ARG A 87 5.48 14.02 10.50
C ARG A 87 5.87 15.27 9.70
N ASP A 88 6.98 15.88 10.10
CA ASP A 88 7.58 16.99 9.34
C ASP A 88 7.95 16.58 7.91
N GLY A 89 7.75 17.51 6.97
CA GLY A 89 8.09 17.32 5.56
C GLY A 89 7.04 17.90 4.62
N GLY A 90 7.39 17.97 3.33
CA GLY A 90 6.48 18.39 2.28
C GLY A 90 5.74 17.20 1.66
N LEU A 91 4.55 17.47 1.11
CA LEU A 91 3.89 16.52 0.22
C LEU A 91 4.64 16.49 -1.13
N PRO A 92 4.94 15.31 -1.70
CA PRO A 92 5.45 15.21 -3.05
C PRO A 92 4.54 15.98 -4.00
N ALA A 93 5.14 16.91 -4.77
CA ALA A 93 4.42 17.63 -5.80
C ALA A 93 3.85 16.63 -6.81
N VAL A 94 2.62 16.89 -7.27
CA VAL A 94 2.08 16.16 -8.42
C VAL A 94 2.91 16.61 -9.62
N ALA A 95 3.79 15.74 -10.11
CA ALA A 95 4.51 16.02 -11.33
C ALA A 95 3.50 16.07 -12.47
N ASP A 96 3.51 17.14 -13.27
CA ASP A 96 2.80 17.19 -14.55
C ASP A 96 3.45 16.19 -15.50
N SER A 97 3.08 14.92 -15.36
CA SER A 97 3.61 13.84 -16.20
C SER A 97 2.88 13.81 -17.53
N ARG A 98 2.98 14.89 -18.30
CA ARG A 98 2.79 14.80 -19.75
C ARG A 98 4.07 14.20 -20.30
N THR A 99 4.18 12.87 -20.23
CA THR A 99 5.26 12.16 -20.90
C THR A 99 5.11 12.43 -22.38
N SER A 100 5.92 13.34 -22.92
CA SER A 100 5.88 13.66 -24.34
C SER A 100 6.09 12.39 -25.13
N ALA A 101 5.26 12.14 -26.14
CA ALA A 101 5.43 11.00 -27.05
C ALA A 101 6.85 10.96 -27.65
N ALA A 102 7.52 12.11 -27.75
CA ALA A 102 8.90 12.22 -28.20
C ALA A 102 9.92 11.53 -27.28
N LEU A 103 9.59 11.27 -26.01
CA LEU A 103 10.47 10.56 -25.06
C LEU A 103 10.33 9.03 -25.16
N LEU A 104 9.32 8.50 -25.86
CA LEU A 104 9.08 7.06 -25.94
C LEU A 104 10.29 6.26 -26.48
N PRO A 105 11.02 6.73 -27.51
CA PRO A 105 12.22 6.02 -27.96
C PRO A 105 13.31 5.93 -26.89
N VAL A 106 13.52 7.02 -26.14
CA VAL A 106 14.50 7.06 -25.04
C VAL A 106 14.09 6.09 -23.93
N LEU A 107 12.81 6.10 -23.53
CA LEU A 107 12.26 5.15 -22.56
C LEU A 107 12.41 3.69 -23.05
N GLY A 108 12.22 3.45 -24.34
CA GLY A 108 12.43 2.14 -24.96
C GLY A 108 13.89 1.67 -24.86
N ILE A 109 14.86 2.56 -25.11
CA ILE A 109 16.29 2.25 -24.93
C ILE A 109 16.62 1.94 -23.47
N VAL A 110 16.09 2.73 -22.54
CA VAL A 110 16.28 2.50 -21.09
C VAL A 110 15.71 1.14 -20.68
N ALA A 111 14.48 0.82 -21.11
CA ALA A 111 13.84 -0.46 -20.86
C ALA A 111 14.65 -1.63 -21.46
N ALA A 112 15.13 -1.51 -22.70
CA ALA A 112 15.94 -2.54 -23.35
C ALA A 112 17.29 -2.74 -22.65
N ARG A 113 17.91 -1.68 -22.12
CA ARG A 113 19.14 -1.79 -21.32
C ARG A 113 18.87 -2.47 -19.97
N ALA A 114 17.79 -2.10 -19.28
CA ALA A 114 17.39 -2.74 -18.04
C ALA A 114 17.07 -4.23 -18.24
N TYR A 115 16.35 -4.58 -19.31
CA TYR A 115 16.05 -5.95 -19.68
C TYR A 115 17.31 -6.77 -19.97
N ARG A 116 18.25 -6.23 -20.76
CA ARG A 116 19.53 -6.91 -21.04
C ARG A 116 20.35 -7.14 -19.77
N ARG A 117 20.34 -6.18 -18.85
CA ARG A 117 20.99 -6.33 -17.54
C ARG A 117 20.32 -7.46 -16.74
N LEU A 118 19.00 -7.49 -16.66
CA LEU A 118 18.26 -8.58 -16.00
C LEU A 118 18.61 -9.95 -16.59
N VAL A 119 18.64 -10.08 -17.92
CA VAL A 119 19.03 -11.33 -18.60
C VAL A 119 20.46 -11.73 -18.25
N HIS A 120 21.41 -10.79 -18.27
CA HIS A 120 22.79 -11.05 -17.88
C HIS A 120 22.91 -11.48 -16.41
N ASP A 121 22.26 -10.74 -15.50
CA ASP A 121 22.30 -11.02 -14.06
C ASP A 121 21.64 -12.37 -13.73
N THR A 122 20.59 -12.76 -14.45
CA THR A 122 20.01 -14.11 -14.37
C THR A 122 20.98 -15.17 -14.88
N GLY A 123 21.64 -14.95 -16.02
CA GLY A 123 22.65 -15.87 -16.56
C GLY A 123 23.87 -16.03 -15.65
N ALA A 124 24.25 -14.96 -14.94
CA ALA A 124 25.33 -14.95 -13.95
C ALA A 124 24.91 -15.49 -12.56
N GLY A 125 23.64 -15.86 -12.38
CA GLY A 125 23.12 -16.37 -11.09
C GLY A 125 22.98 -15.31 -9.99
N LEU A 126 23.08 -14.02 -10.32
CA LEU A 126 22.92 -12.91 -9.37
C LEU A 126 21.44 -12.66 -9.03
N VAL A 127 20.54 -12.97 -9.98
CA VAL A 127 19.08 -12.87 -9.81
C VAL A 127 18.46 -14.22 -10.20
N PRO A 128 17.51 -14.78 -9.41
CA PRO A 128 16.82 -16.00 -9.79
C PRO A 128 16.12 -15.88 -11.14
N PRO A 129 16.03 -16.97 -11.94
CA PRO A 129 15.24 -16.95 -13.17
C PRO A 129 13.76 -16.70 -12.85
N GLN A 130 13.03 -16.18 -13.84
CA GLN A 130 11.59 -15.98 -13.73
C GLN A 130 10.89 -17.28 -13.33
N ALA A 131 10.00 -17.20 -12.34
CA ALA A 131 9.23 -18.35 -11.89
C ALA A 131 8.37 -18.91 -13.02
N VAL A 132 8.36 -20.24 -13.15
CA VAL A 132 7.47 -20.94 -14.09
C VAL A 132 6.02 -20.75 -13.64
N SER A 133 5.12 -20.44 -14.58
CA SER A 133 3.69 -20.36 -14.31
C SER A 133 3.21 -21.65 -13.64
N ARG A 134 2.49 -21.51 -12.53
CA ARG A 134 1.87 -22.62 -11.81
C ARG A 134 0.37 -22.67 -12.13
N PRO A 135 -0.26 -23.85 -12.11
CA PRO A 135 -1.72 -23.95 -12.15
C PRO A 135 -2.36 -23.11 -11.05
N LEU A 136 -3.61 -22.67 -11.27
CA LEU A 136 -4.36 -21.90 -10.28
C LEU A 136 -4.46 -22.66 -8.97
N LEU A 137 -3.86 -22.10 -7.91
CA LEU A 137 -4.02 -22.58 -6.53
C LEU A 137 -5.31 -22.01 -5.92
N ARG A 138 -5.78 -22.58 -4.79
CA ARG A 138 -6.95 -22.06 -4.04
C ARG A 138 -6.86 -20.57 -3.72
N SER A 139 -5.66 -20.03 -3.57
CA SER A 139 -5.41 -18.60 -3.36
C SER A 139 -5.74 -17.71 -4.56
N ASN A 140 -5.92 -18.28 -5.75
CA ASN A 140 -6.28 -17.58 -6.98
C ASN A 140 -7.79 -17.66 -7.30
N SER A 141 -8.56 -18.36 -6.48
CA SER A 141 -10.02 -18.40 -6.63
C SER A 141 -10.62 -17.01 -6.38
N ARG A 142 -11.73 -16.69 -7.04
CA ARG A 142 -12.46 -15.45 -6.80
C ARG A 142 -12.76 -15.33 -5.29
N PRO A 143 -12.42 -14.21 -4.64
CA PRO A 143 -12.69 -14.04 -3.22
C PRO A 143 -14.19 -14.21 -2.94
N SER A 144 -14.54 -15.07 -1.99
CA SER A 144 -15.91 -15.24 -1.51
C SER A 144 -15.92 -15.30 0.02
N GLY A 145 -17.00 -14.82 0.63
CA GLY A 145 -17.14 -14.78 2.08
C GLY A 145 -16.44 -13.62 2.78
N ARG A 146 -16.21 -13.78 4.08
CA ARG A 146 -15.66 -12.73 4.96
C ARG A 146 -14.20 -12.44 4.62
N ARG A 147 -13.86 -11.16 4.53
CA ARG A 147 -12.49 -10.69 4.36
C ARG A 147 -11.87 -10.47 5.74
N HIS A 148 -10.62 -10.89 5.88
CA HIS A 148 -9.84 -10.67 7.10
C HIS A 148 -8.57 -9.91 6.76
N LEU A 149 -8.28 -8.87 7.54
CA LEU A 149 -7.01 -8.17 7.47
C LEU A 149 -6.04 -8.77 8.50
N ARG A 150 -4.79 -8.96 8.08
CA ARG A 150 -3.66 -9.37 8.91
C ARG A 150 -2.50 -8.46 8.59
N THR A 151 -1.80 -8.02 9.63
CA THR A 151 -0.73 -7.03 9.51
C THR A 151 0.56 -7.58 10.11
N VAL A 152 1.67 -7.41 9.40
CA VAL A 152 3.03 -7.62 9.94
C VAL A 152 3.68 -6.25 10.01
N LEU A 153 4.08 -5.82 11.21
CA LEU A 153 4.74 -4.54 11.40
C LEU A 153 6.23 -4.70 11.19
N VAL A 154 6.77 -3.88 10.30
CA VAL A 154 8.20 -3.84 9.98
C VAL A 154 8.67 -2.40 10.04
N GLY A 155 9.72 -2.15 10.82
CA GLY A 155 10.37 -0.84 10.90
C GLY A 155 10.88 -0.41 9.52
N ARG A 156 10.76 0.88 9.20
CA ARG A 156 11.16 1.41 7.90
C ARG A 156 12.65 1.17 7.61
N ASP A 157 13.49 1.22 8.64
CA ASP A 157 14.92 0.94 8.61
C ASP A 157 15.25 -0.47 8.10
N ARG A 158 14.33 -1.44 8.28
CA ARG A 158 14.52 -2.84 7.86
C ARG A 158 14.16 -3.12 6.41
N VAL A 159 13.52 -2.19 5.71
CA VAL A 159 13.13 -2.37 4.29
C VAL A 159 14.18 -1.72 3.39
N ALA A 160 14.94 -2.56 2.67
CA ALA A 160 16.00 -2.08 1.77
C ALA A 160 15.43 -1.13 0.67
N ARG A 161 16.25 -0.14 0.29
CA ARG A 161 15.98 0.83 -0.80
C ARG A 161 15.90 0.11 -2.16
N PRO A 162 15.18 0.62 -3.20
CA PRO A 162 14.76 2.01 -3.39
C PRO A 162 13.35 2.36 -2.87
N THR A 163 12.39 1.44 -2.89
CA THR A 163 11.00 1.69 -2.45
C THR A 163 10.52 0.60 -1.50
N VAL A 164 9.54 0.93 -0.65
CA VAL A 164 8.91 -0.05 0.25
C VAL A 164 8.32 -1.21 -0.54
N THR A 165 7.64 -0.92 -1.67
CA THR A 165 7.06 -1.94 -2.55
C THR A 165 8.11 -2.93 -3.05
N VAL A 166 9.24 -2.45 -3.58
CA VAL A 166 10.29 -3.33 -4.11
C VAL A 166 10.89 -4.18 -2.99
N GLY A 167 11.25 -3.57 -1.85
CA GLY A 167 11.85 -4.30 -0.73
C GLY A 167 10.91 -5.35 -0.13
N VAL A 168 9.63 -5.01 0.05
CA VAL A 168 8.62 -5.93 0.59
C VAL A 168 8.30 -7.05 -0.40
N LEU A 169 8.12 -6.76 -1.68
CA LEU A 169 7.86 -7.80 -2.69
C LEU A 169 9.03 -8.76 -2.83
N ALA A 170 10.28 -8.27 -2.76
CA ALA A 170 11.46 -9.13 -2.75
C ALA A 170 11.49 -10.06 -1.52
N ALA A 171 11.19 -9.53 -0.33
CA ALA A 171 11.12 -10.34 0.90
C ALA A 171 10.00 -11.38 0.84
N ILE A 172 8.80 -11.00 0.38
CA ILE A 172 7.66 -11.90 0.21
C ILE A 172 7.98 -12.99 -0.84
N SER A 173 8.63 -12.64 -1.95
CA SER A 173 9.05 -13.60 -2.97
C SER A 173 9.99 -14.66 -2.40
N GLY A 174 10.97 -14.25 -1.56
CA GLY A 174 11.84 -15.17 -0.83
C GLY A 174 11.05 -16.10 0.11
N ALA A 175 10.14 -15.55 0.90
CA ALA A 175 9.30 -16.33 1.81
C ALA A 175 8.40 -17.34 1.08
N LEU A 176 7.73 -16.89 0.01
CA LEU A 176 6.88 -17.75 -0.82
C LEU A 176 7.69 -18.85 -1.51
N SER A 177 8.90 -18.54 -1.98
CA SER A 177 9.79 -19.54 -2.59
C SER A 177 10.23 -20.61 -1.60
N GLY A 178 10.36 -20.29 -0.31
CA GLY A 178 10.61 -21.28 0.74
C GLY A 178 9.36 -22.09 1.13
N TYR A 179 8.19 -21.44 1.15
CA TYR A 179 6.92 -22.08 1.53
C TYR A 179 6.29 -22.95 0.44
N LEU A 180 6.46 -22.58 -0.83
CA LEU A 180 5.87 -23.27 -1.99
C LEU A 180 6.81 -24.33 -2.60
N ARG A 181 7.91 -24.67 -1.92
CA ARG A 181 8.78 -25.78 -2.31
C ARG A 181 8.16 -27.12 -1.96
#